data_AF-A0A0R3Q4X6-F1
#
_entry.id   AF-A0A0R3Q4X6-F1
#
_cell.length_a   1.000
_cell.length_b   1.000
_cell.length_c   1.000
_cell.angle_alpha   90.00
_cell.angle_beta   90.00
_cell.angle_gamma   90.00
#
_symmetry.space_group_name_H-M   'P 1'
#
loop_
_entity.id
_entity.type
_entity.pdbx_description
1 polymer ?
#
loop_
_entity_poly.entity_id
_entity_poly.type
_entity_poly.pdbx_seq_one_letter_code
_entity_poly.pdbx_strand_id
1 'polypeptide(L)'
;MLSRQWYTVSKQFSSISVSARNAISVAEEKISRLPNGLTVASVDLGGPVTQLVVAYRAGTRYEMPNEAGLVHHIRNCIGGDSQRYYGAQLL
;
A
#
# COMPACT_ATOMS: atom_id res chain seq x y z
N MET A 1 7.70 -2.38 49.99
CA MET A 1 8.17 -1.15 49.29
C MET A 1 8.96 -1.61 48.07
N LEU A 2 8.35 -1.58 46.88
CA LEU A 2 9.00 -1.97 45.61
C LEU A 2 8.93 -0.78 44.66
N SER A 3 10.02 -0.02 44.56
CA SER A 3 10.16 1.06 43.58
C SER A 3 10.53 0.45 42.22
N ARG A 4 9.73 0.74 41.21
CA ARG A 4 9.88 0.26 39.83
C ARG A 4 10.97 1.07 39.12
N GLN A 5 12.01 0.40 38.65
CA GLN A 5 13.05 0.94 37.81
C GLN A 5 12.57 0.95 36.35
N TRP A 6 12.61 2.11 35.69
CA TRP A 6 12.22 2.27 34.30
C TRP A 6 13.47 2.20 33.42
N TYR A 7 13.50 1.26 32.48
CA TYR A 7 14.53 1.21 31.44
C TYR A 7 13.97 1.85 30.17
N THR A 8 14.60 2.91 29.68
CA THR A 8 14.31 3.48 28.37
C THR A 8 15.19 2.80 27.33
N VAL A 9 14.59 1.96 26.48
CA VAL A 9 15.28 1.37 25.33
C VAL A 9 15.17 2.34 24.16
N SER A 10 16.26 3.03 23.84
CA SER A 10 16.37 3.85 22.63
C SER A 10 16.87 2.99 21.46
N LYS A 11 15.97 2.71 20.50
CA LYS A 11 16.35 2.11 19.21
C LYS A 11 16.97 3.18 18.32
N GLN A 12 18.27 3.08 18.06
CA GLN A 12 18.92 3.84 17.00
C GLN A 12 18.62 3.17 15.65
N PHE A 13 17.94 3.88 14.76
CA PHE A 13 17.79 3.49 13.37
C PHE A 13 18.95 4.09 12.57
N SER A 14 19.86 3.24 12.10
CA SER A 14 20.91 3.63 11.15
C SER A 14 20.29 3.96 9.79
N SER A 15 20.31 5.23 9.40
CA SER A 15 19.92 5.66 8.06
C SER A 15 21.06 5.40 7.07
N ILE A 16 20.96 4.31 6.30
CA ILE A 16 21.75 4.14 5.08
C ILE A 16 21.16 5.08 4.02
N SER A 17 21.79 6.23 3.80
CA SER A 17 21.45 7.10 2.68
C SER A 17 22.09 6.55 1.40
N VAL A 18 21.34 5.75 0.63
CA VAL A 18 21.73 5.39 -0.73
C VAL A 18 21.51 6.61 -1.62
N SER A 19 22.58 7.30 -1.97
CA SER A 19 22.54 8.38 -2.97
C SER A 19 22.50 7.75 -4.36
N ALA A 20 21.31 7.35 -4.81
CA ALA A 20 21.07 6.97 -6.19
C ALA A 20 20.73 8.24 -6.99
N ARG A 21 21.72 8.81 -7.68
CA ARG A 21 21.47 9.75 -8.78
C ARG A 21 20.87 8.96 -9.93
N ASN A 22 19.57 8.72 -9.90
CA ASN A 22 18.85 8.27 -11.09
C ASN A 22 18.71 9.47 -12.02
N ALA A 23 19.39 9.43 -13.15
CA ALA A 23 19.00 10.23 -14.30
C ALA A 23 17.55 9.87 -14.60
N ILE A 24 16.62 10.76 -14.26
CA ILE A 24 15.21 10.61 -14.62
C ILE A 24 15.18 10.84 -16.13
N SER A 25 15.34 9.76 -16.92
CA SER A 25 14.60 9.72 -18.17
C SER A 25 13.14 9.96 -17.74
N VAL A 26 12.51 10.99 -18.31
CA VAL A 26 11.08 11.22 -18.09
C VAL A 26 10.39 10.04 -18.75
N ALA A 27 10.23 8.95 -17.99
CA ALA A 27 9.56 7.76 -18.43
C ALA A 27 8.12 8.18 -18.76
N GLU A 28 7.69 7.88 -19.98
CA GLU A 28 6.40 8.34 -20.48
C GLU A 28 5.28 7.71 -19.67
N GLU A 29 4.52 8.54 -18.96
CA GLU A 29 3.34 8.09 -18.23
C GLU A 29 2.20 7.83 -19.23
N LYS A 30 1.74 6.59 -19.27
CA LYS A 30 0.59 6.20 -20.07
C LYS A 30 -0.64 6.09 -19.17
N ILE A 31 -1.61 6.97 -19.42
CA ILE A 31 -2.92 6.95 -18.74
C ILE A 31 -3.97 6.47 -19.73
N SER A 32 -4.76 5.49 -19.31
CA SER A 32 -5.89 4.96 -20.09
C SER A 32 -7.10 4.71 -19.22
N ARG A 33 -8.28 4.66 -19.83
CA ARG A 33 -9.54 4.29 -19.17
C ARG A 33 -10.11 3.05 -19.82
N LEU A 34 -10.38 2.04 -19.01
CA LEU A 34 -11.02 0.82 -19.46
C LEU A 34 -12.54 1.03 -19.65
N PRO A 35 -13.22 0.19 -20.45
CA PRO A 35 -14.67 0.32 -20.67
C PRO A 35 -15.54 0.24 -19.41
N ASN A 36 -15.02 -0.38 -18.34
CA ASN A 36 -15.68 -0.46 -17.03
C ASN A 36 -15.49 0.80 -16.16
N GLY A 37 -14.80 1.83 -16.67
CA GLY A 37 -14.54 3.09 -15.96
C GLY A 37 -13.27 3.09 -15.09
N LEU A 38 -12.52 2.00 -15.01
CA LEU A 38 -11.24 1.95 -14.29
C LEU A 38 -10.20 2.82 -15.02
N THR A 39 -9.58 3.75 -14.29
CA THR A 39 -8.43 4.51 -14.79
C THR A 39 -7.14 3.76 -14.44
N VAL A 40 -6.33 3.48 -15.45
CA VAL A 40 -5.05 2.80 -15.32
C VAL A 40 -3.96 3.77 -15.74
N ALA A 41 -3.04 4.05 -14.83
CA ALA A 41 -1.82 4.79 -15.09
C ALA A 41 -0.63 3.84 -14.94
N SER A 42 0.28 3.87 -15.91
CA SER A 42 1.47 3.02 -15.92
C SER A 42 2.67 3.79 -16.44
N VAL A 43 3.83 3.53 -15.84
CA VAL A 43 5.13 4.06 -16.25
C VAL A 43 6.08 2.88 -16.35
N ASP A 44 6.77 2.73 -17.48
CA ASP A 44 7.83 1.74 -17.62
C ASP A 44 9.18 2.35 -17.20
N LEU A 45 9.78 1.74 -16.19
CA LEU A 45 11.07 2.17 -15.63
C LEU A 45 12.24 1.29 -16.08
N GLY A 46 11.98 0.20 -16.82
CA GLY A 46 13.02 -0.75 -17.28
C GLY A 46 13.76 -1.48 -16.15
N GLY A 47 13.24 -1.43 -14.92
CA GLY A 47 13.84 -2.04 -13.74
C GLY A 47 13.34 -3.47 -13.47
N PRO A 48 14.05 -4.24 -12.62
CA PRO A 48 13.68 -5.62 -12.29
C PRO A 48 12.51 -5.73 -11.30
N VAL A 49 12.05 -4.61 -10.72
CA VAL A 49 10.99 -4.56 -9.71
C VAL A 49 9.83 -3.73 -10.24
N THR A 50 8.63 -4.31 -10.22
CA THR A 50 7.39 -3.60 -10.53
C THR A 50 6.70 -3.18 -9.23
N GLN A 51 6.11 -1.99 -9.24
CA GLN A 51 5.27 -1.51 -8.14
C GLN A 51 3.85 -1.34 -8.65
N LEU A 52 2.89 -1.95 -7.97
CA LEU A 52 1.48 -1.90 -8.32
C LEU A 52 0.68 -1.32 -7.17
N VAL A 53 -0.18 -0.35 -7.48
CA VAL A 53 -1.07 0.29 -6.52
C VAL A 53 -2.48 0.26 -7.08
N VAL A 54 -3.42 -0.26 -6.28
CA VAL A 54 -4.86 -0.17 -6.57
C VAL A 54 -5.47 0.79 -5.58
N ALA A 55 -6.09 1.85 -6.09
CA ALA A 55 -6.71 2.89 -5.28
C ALA A 55 -8.23 2.91 -5.51
N TYR A 56 -8.96 3.12 -4.42
CA TYR A 56 -10.41 3.26 -4.44
C TYR A 56 -10.78 4.64 -3.92
N ARG A 57 -11.76 5.28 -4.56
CA ARG A 57 -12.40 6.49 -4.02
C ARG A 57 -13.43 6.08 -2.96
N ALA A 58 -12.93 5.56 -1.84
CA ALA A 58 -13.70 5.10 -0.68
C ALA A 58 -12.93 5.47 0.60
N GLY A 59 -13.61 5.46 1.75
CA GLY A 59 -13.04 5.93 3.01
C GLY A 59 -14.09 6.02 4.12
N THR A 60 -13.66 6.20 5.36
CA THR A 60 -14.57 6.30 6.52
C THR A 60 -15.59 7.44 6.41
N ARG A 61 -15.31 8.46 5.58
CA ARG A 61 -16.25 9.54 5.24
C ARG A 61 -17.51 9.07 4.53
N TYR A 62 -17.49 7.87 3.96
CA TYR A 62 -18.62 7.25 3.26
C TYR A 62 -19.34 6.19 4.12
N GLU A 63 -18.89 5.95 5.36
CA GLU A 63 -19.54 4.99 6.26
C GLU A 63 -20.86 5.56 6.82
N MET A 64 -21.87 4.70 6.96
CA MET A 64 -23.08 5.03 7.72
C MET A 64 -22.79 4.99 9.23
N PRO A 65 -23.59 5.68 10.07
CA PRO A 65 -23.37 5.72 11.52
C PRO A 65 -23.33 4.34 12.21
N ASN A 66 -23.98 3.33 11.62
CA ASN A 66 -24.02 1.95 12.11
C ASN A 66 -22.96 1.03 11.45
N GLU A 67 -22.07 1.56 10.62
CA GLU A 67 -21.03 0.83 9.89
C GLU A 67 -19.61 1.24 10.31
N ALA A 68 -19.47 1.77 11.52
CA ALA A 68 -18.20 2.28 12.02
C ALA A 68 -17.07 1.24 11.91
N GLY A 69 -16.00 1.57 11.17
CA GLY A 69 -14.84 0.70 11.00
C GLY A 69 -14.97 -0.32 9.86
N LEU A 70 -16.07 -0.30 9.09
CA LEU A 70 -16.26 -1.16 7.92
C LEU A 70 -15.13 -1.01 6.90
N VAL A 71 -14.70 0.22 6.60
CA VAL A 71 -13.62 0.47 5.63
C VAL A 71 -12.29 -0.10 6.14
N HIS A 72 -12.02 0.00 7.44
CA HIS A 72 -10.84 -0.62 8.04
C HIS A 72 -10.91 -2.16 7.94
N HIS A 73 -12.08 -2.74 8.22
CA HIS A 73 -12.30 -4.17 8.09
C HIS A 73 -12.08 -4.66 6.66
N ILE A 74 -12.68 -3.99 5.67
CA ILE A 74 -12.49 -4.31 4.24
C ILE A 74 -11.01 -4.23 3.86
N ARG A 75 -10.28 -3.22 4.34
CA ARG A 75 -8.83 -3.10 4.08
C ARG A 75 -8.04 -4.30 4.61
N ASN A 76 -8.40 -4.82 5.79
CA ASN A 76 -7.72 -5.97 6.38
C ASN A 76 -8.06 -7.29 5.69
N CYS A 77 -9.17 -7.35 4.94
CA CYS A 77 -9.56 -8.52 4.15
C CYS A 77 -8.86 -8.59 2.78
N ILE A 78 -8.10 -7.56 2.39
CA ILE A 78 -7.33 -7.59 1.14
C ILE A 78 -6.24 -8.67 1.23
N GLY A 79 -6.16 -9.52 0.21
CA GLY A 79 -5.26 -10.69 0.20
C GLY A 79 -5.90 -11.98 0.74
N GLY A 80 -7.16 -11.94 1.15
CA GLY A 80 -7.95 -13.14 1.43
C GLY A 80 -8.37 -13.90 0.16
N ASP A 81 -9.18 -14.94 0.35
CA ASP A 81 -9.70 -15.76 -0.74
C ASP A 81 -10.63 -14.96 -1.68
N SER A 82 -10.54 -15.28 -2.95
CA SER A 82 -11.49 -14.88 -3.99
C SER A 82 -12.12 -16.13 -4.61
N GLN A 83 -13.23 -15.98 -5.33
CA GLN A 83 -13.90 -17.11 -5.99
C GLN A 83 -12.99 -17.91 -6.94
N ARG A 84 -11.90 -17.30 -7.45
CA ARG A 84 -11.00 -17.89 -8.43
C ARG A 84 -9.61 -18.22 -7.89
N TYR A 85 -9.22 -17.59 -6.78
CA TYR A 85 -7.88 -17.70 -6.21
C TYR A 85 -7.99 -17.67 -4.69
N TYR A 86 -7.51 -18.71 -4.03
CA TYR A 86 -7.38 -18.73 -2.58
C TYR A 86 -6.18 -17.85 -2.17
N GLY A 87 -6.27 -17.09 -1.08
CA GLY A 87 -5.30 -16.09 -0.65
C GLY A 87 -3.88 -16.62 -0.44
N ALA A 88 -3.74 -17.94 -0.22
CA ALA A 88 -2.45 -18.62 -0.11
C ALA A 88 -1.69 -18.81 -1.44
N GLN A 89 -2.31 -18.51 -2.59
CA GLN A 89 -1.72 -18.73 -3.92
C GLN A 89 -0.93 -17.54 -4.48
N LEU A 90 -0.91 -16.41 -3.75
CA LEU A 90 -0.19 -15.19 -4.14
C LEU A 90 1.18 -15.02 -3.46
N LEU A 91 1.67 -16.06 -2.75
CA LEU A 91 3.01 -16.12 -2.16
C LEU A 91 3.91 -17.10 -2.91
#